data_AF-A0A7X1I1S9-F1
#
_entry.id   AF-A0A7X1I1S9-F1
#
_cell.length_a   1.000
_cell.length_b   1.000
_cell.length_c   1.000
_cell.angle_alpha   90.00
_cell.angle_beta   90.00
_cell.angle_gamma   90.00
#
_symmetry.space_group_name_H-M   'P 1'
#
loop_
_entity.id
_entity.type
_entity.pdbx_description
1 polymer ?
#
loop_
_entity_poly.entity_id
_entity_poly.type
_entity_poly.pdbx_seq_one_letter_code
_entity_poly.pdbx_strand_id
1 'polypeptide(L)'
;MKDHEDIAEELAAEHRSLGRAVARIQALPPGDPRRRACLKRTAVTLAGHAVAVERVLQPAVHRHLPGADQVAAQSLTDLVRAEEVMKDLEFTDTGSGEFDPLLRRLQTWLRRHRDHEEAVLLPDLGRAVPPGALDEMGDDVHAVEADTAALREAVAHTRRPDVMVRAHTALTERHPAPPTNDHRPGRAAAPADTEARPAR
;
A
#
# COMPACT_ATOMS: atom_id res chain seq x y z
N MET A 1 5.24 -8.19 24.33
CA MET A 1 5.41 -9.02 23.12
C MET A 1 5.08 -8.08 21.97
N LYS A 2 5.98 -7.91 21.00
CA LYS A 2 5.60 -7.21 19.77
C LYS A 2 4.85 -8.25 18.96
N ASP A 3 3.59 -7.97 18.68
CA ASP A 3 2.67 -8.93 18.06
C ASP A 3 2.65 -8.80 16.52
N HIS A 4 3.44 -7.87 15.95
CA HIS A 4 3.44 -7.51 14.52
C HIS A 4 4.87 -7.37 13.96
N GLU A 5 4.99 -7.58 12.66
CA GLU A 5 6.25 -7.61 11.91
C GLU A 5 6.67 -6.18 11.48
N ASP A 6 7.92 -5.98 11.02
CA ASP A 6 8.31 -4.66 10.48
C ASP A 6 7.62 -4.38 9.13
N ILE A 7 7.65 -3.12 8.65
CA ILE A 7 6.98 -2.76 7.38
C ILE A 7 7.36 -3.68 6.20
N ALA A 8 8.61 -4.12 6.10
CA ALA A 8 9.04 -4.95 4.97
C ALA A 8 8.44 -6.35 5.06
N GLU A 9 8.38 -6.91 6.27
CA GLU A 9 7.77 -8.20 6.53
C GLU A 9 6.24 -8.18 6.30
N GLU A 10 5.54 -7.15 6.80
CA GLU A 10 4.10 -6.94 6.59
C GLU A 10 3.75 -6.81 5.09
N LEU A 11 4.42 -5.92 4.35
CA LEU A 11 4.16 -5.75 2.92
C LEU A 11 4.51 -7.02 2.11
N ALA A 12 5.60 -7.72 2.47
CA ALA A 12 5.92 -8.99 1.82
C ALA A 12 4.87 -10.07 2.12
N ALA A 13 4.26 -10.08 3.31
CA ALA A 13 3.16 -10.97 3.65
C ALA A 13 1.91 -10.66 2.81
N GLU A 14 1.57 -9.38 2.65
CA GLU A 14 0.48 -8.92 1.78
C GLU A 14 0.73 -9.30 0.31
N HIS A 15 1.93 -9.08 -0.22
CA HIS A 15 2.30 -9.49 -1.59
C HIS A 15 2.10 -10.99 -1.83
N ARG A 16 2.54 -11.82 -0.89
CA ARG A 16 2.31 -13.28 -0.94
C ARG A 16 0.81 -13.59 -0.91
N SER A 17 0.03 -12.87 -0.10
CA SER A 17 -1.43 -13.03 0.00
C SER A 17 -2.15 -12.68 -1.32
N LEU A 18 -1.81 -11.54 -1.93
CA LEU A 18 -2.32 -11.11 -3.23
C LEU A 18 -1.97 -12.11 -4.34
N GLY A 19 -0.73 -12.57 -4.39
CA GLY A 19 -0.29 -13.58 -5.36
C GLY A 19 -1.10 -14.88 -5.25
N ARG A 20 -1.33 -15.38 -4.03
CA ARG A 20 -2.18 -16.55 -3.78
C ARG A 20 -3.63 -16.32 -4.19
N ALA A 21 -4.17 -15.12 -3.94
CA ALA A 21 -5.54 -14.78 -4.30
C ALA A 21 -5.75 -14.79 -5.82
N VAL A 22 -4.83 -14.19 -6.59
CA VAL A 22 -4.86 -14.22 -8.06
C VAL A 22 -4.73 -15.65 -8.59
N ALA A 23 -3.80 -16.44 -8.06
CA ALA A 23 -3.62 -17.84 -8.47
C ALA A 23 -4.88 -18.68 -8.21
N ARG A 24 -5.59 -18.42 -7.11
CA ARG A 24 -6.86 -19.08 -6.80
C ARG A 24 -7.95 -18.76 -7.82
N ILE A 25 -8.03 -17.54 -8.33
CA ILE A 25 -8.97 -17.18 -9.40
C ILE A 25 -8.61 -17.94 -10.69
N GLN A 26 -7.33 -17.95 -11.05
CA GLN A 26 -6.83 -18.64 -12.26
C GLN A 26 -7.12 -20.15 -12.24
N ALA A 27 -7.06 -20.79 -11.07
CA ALA A 27 -7.31 -22.22 -10.92
C ALA A 27 -8.80 -22.62 -11.03
N LEU A 28 -9.73 -21.67 -10.97
CA LEU A 28 -11.16 -21.95 -11.12
C LEU A 28 -11.53 -22.07 -12.62
N PRO A 29 -12.46 -22.95 -13.01
CA PRO A 29 -12.92 -23.03 -14.40
C PRO A 29 -13.57 -21.73 -14.90
N PRO A 30 -13.48 -21.41 -16.20
CA PRO A 30 -14.24 -20.30 -16.80
C PRO A 30 -15.73 -20.39 -16.46
N GLY A 31 -16.32 -19.26 -16.08
CA GLY A 31 -17.74 -19.20 -15.69
C GLY A 31 -18.08 -19.74 -14.29
N ASP A 32 -17.11 -20.28 -13.53
CA ASP A 32 -17.37 -20.67 -12.14
C ASP A 32 -17.77 -19.44 -11.31
N PRO A 33 -18.95 -19.44 -10.64
CA PRO A 33 -19.44 -18.28 -9.90
C PRO A 33 -18.49 -17.82 -8.77
N ARG A 34 -17.62 -18.70 -8.29
CA ARG A 34 -16.59 -18.37 -7.29
C ARG A 34 -15.53 -17.41 -7.84
N ARG A 35 -15.29 -17.36 -9.17
CA ARG A 35 -14.33 -16.42 -9.78
C ARG A 35 -14.69 -14.98 -9.43
N ARG A 36 -15.97 -14.60 -9.52
CA ARG A 36 -16.44 -13.25 -9.19
C ARG A 36 -16.25 -12.91 -7.71
N ALA A 37 -16.59 -13.84 -6.82
CA ALA A 37 -16.43 -13.63 -5.38
C ALA A 37 -14.95 -13.52 -4.98
N CYS A 38 -14.08 -14.36 -5.54
CA CYS A 38 -12.64 -14.29 -5.33
C CYS A 38 -12.04 -13.00 -5.91
N LEU A 39 -12.49 -12.55 -7.09
CA LEU A 39 -12.05 -11.28 -7.68
C LEU A 39 -12.37 -10.10 -6.77
N LYS A 40 -13.59 -10.01 -6.24
CA LYS A 40 -13.99 -8.92 -5.32
C LYS A 40 -13.15 -8.88 -4.05
N ARG A 41 -12.87 -10.04 -3.45
CA ARG A 41 -11.98 -10.12 -2.28
C ARG A 41 -10.56 -9.68 -2.64
N THR A 42 -10.07 -10.06 -3.82
CA THR A 42 -8.75 -9.65 -4.33
C THR A 42 -8.70 -8.15 -4.60
N ALA A 43 -9.77 -7.55 -5.15
CA ALA A 43 -9.89 -6.12 -5.36
C ALA A 43 -9.79 -5.33 -4.05
N VAL A 44 -10.50 -5.75 -2.98
CA VAL A 44 -10.35 -5.10 -1.67
C VAL A 44 -8.94 -5.24 -1.12
N THR A 45 -8.30 -6.40 -1.32
CA THR A 45 -6.92 -6.62 -0.87
C THR A 45 -5.95 -5.68 -1.60
N LEU A 46 -6.12 -5.52 -2.91
CA LEU A 46 -5.29 -4.62 -3.71
C LEU A 46 -5.52 -3.16 -3.29
N ALA A 47 -6.76 -2.78 -2.99
CA ALA A 47 -7.09 -1.45 -2.48
C ALA A 47 -6.42 -1.17 -1.12
N GLY A 48 -6.44 -2.14 -0.20
CA GLY A 48 -5.76 -2.02 1.09
C GLY A 48 -4.26 -1.84 0.94
N HIS A 49 -3.63 -2.69 0.13
CA HIS A 49 -2.22 -2.59 -0.19
C HIS A 49 -1.87 -1.23 -0.81
N ALA A 50 -2.68 -0.73 -1.75
CA ALA A 50 -2.47 0.59 -2.33
C ALA A 50 -2.57 1.72 -1.29
N VAL A 51 -3.51 1.63 -0.34
CA VAL A 51 -3.61 2.58 0.78
C VAL A 51 -2.39 2.47 1.70
N ALA A 52 -1.90 1.27 2.01
CA ALA A 52 -0.69 1.09 2.81
C ALA A 52 0.54 1.75 2.14
N VAL A 53 0.69 1.57 0.82
CA VAL A 53 1.75 2.21 0.04
C VAL A 53 1.61 3.74 0.05
N GLU A 54 0.41 4.27 -0.21
CA GLU A 54 0.16 5.72 -0.26
C GLU A 54 0.29 6.42 1.10
N ARG A 55 -0.14 5.76 2.18
CA ARG A 55 -0.25 6.37 3.51
C ARG A 55 0.98 6.15 4.38
N VAL A 56 1.70 5.05 4.16
CA VAL A 56 2.82 4.65 5.02
C VAL A 56 4.14 4.65 4.23
N LEU A 57 4.25 3.81 3.19
CA LEU A 57 5.53 3.58 2.50
C LEU A 57 6.00 4.83 1.73
N GLN A 58 5.15 5.41 0.89
CA GLN A 58 5.54 6.53 0.03
C GLN A 58 5.97 7.77 0.84
N PRO A 59 5.26 8.20 1.91
CA PRO A 59 5.73 9.28 2.75
C PRO A 59 7.08 8.99 3.41
N ALA A 60 7.33 7.76 3.83
CA ALA A 60 8.59 7.36 4.44
C ALA A 60 9.75 7.35 3.43
N VAL A 61 9.52 6.82 2.23
CA VAL A 61 10.49 6.87 1.12
C VAL A 61 10.85 8.32 0.81
N HIS A 62 9.86 9.21 0.68
CA HIS A 62 10.11 10.62 0.41
C HIS A 62 10.92 11.31 1.53
N ARG A 63 10.63 10.98 2.79
CA ARG A 63 11.30 11.57 3.95
C ARG A 63 12.73 11.07 4.15
N HIS A 64 12.96 9.78 3.95
CA HIS A 64 14.20 9.11 4.37
C HIS A 64 15.14 8.75 3.22
N LEU A 65 14.65 8.75 1.97
CA LEU A 65 15.44 8.42 0.78
C LEU A 65 15.45 9.61 -0.20
N PRO A 66 16.06 10.75 0.15
CA PRO A 66 16.15 11.91 -0.74
C PRO A 66 16.87 11.53 -2.04
N GLY A 67 16.26 11.87 -3.18
CA GLY A 67 16.78 11.50 -4.51
C GLY A 67 16.29 10.14 -5.03
N ALA A 68 15.46 9.42 -4.28
CA ALA A 68 14.83 8.17 -4.74
C ALA A 68 13.57 8.40 -5.60
N ASP A 69 13.30 9.63 -6.07
CA ASP A 69 12.04 9.99 -6.75
C ASP A 69 11.74 9.09 -7.96
N GLN A 70 12.74 8.80 -8.80
CA GLN A 70 12.56 7.91 -9.95
C GLN A 70 12.27 6.47 -9.53
N VAL A 71 12.93 5.99 -8.47
CA VAL A 71 12.77 4.63 -7.95
C VAL A 71 11.39 4.50 -7.30
N ALA A 72 10.97 5.47 -6.49
CA ALA A 72 9.64 5.51 -5.89
C ALA A 72 8.52 5.62 -6.94
N ALA A 73 8.72 6.43 -7.98
CA ALA A 73 7.75 6.60 -9.07
C ALA A 73 7.49 5.31 -9.85
N GLN A 74 8.49 4.44 -9.99
CA GLN A 74 8.31 3.15 -10.66
C GLN A 74 7.36 2.23 -9.89
N SER A 75 7.53 2.12 -8.56
CA SER A 75 6.62 1.31 -7.73
C SER A 75 5.17 1.77 -7.87
N LEU A 76 4.95 3.08 -7.72
CA LEU A 76 3.61 3.68 -7.82
C LEU A 76 3.02 3.48 -9.22
N THR A 77 3.82 3.63 -10.27
CA THR A 77 3.36 3.40 -11.64
C THR A 77 2.89 1.97 -11.84
N ASP A 78 3.66 0.98 -11.41
CA ASP A 78 3.29 -0.44 -11.56
C ASP A 78 2.03 -0.78 -10.73
N LEU A 79 1.90 -0.22 -9.54
CA LEU A 79 0.70 -0.36 -8.70
C LEU A 79 -0.54 0.22 -9.38
N VAL A 80 -0.47 1.46 -9.86
CA VAL A 80 -1.58 2.10 -10.59
C VAL A 80 -1.99 1.28 -11.81
N ARG A 81 -1.02 0.71 -12.55
CA ARG A 81 -1.33 -0.20 -13.67
C ARG A 81 -2.02 -1.49 -13.21
N ALA A 82 -1.67 -2.02 -12.05
CA ALA A 82 -2.38 -3.16 -11.47
C ALA A 82 -3.83 -2.79 -11.10
N GLU A 83 -4.05 -1.61 -10.51
CA GLU A 83 -5.40 -1.12 -10.16
C GLU A 83 -6.27 -0.89 -11.40
N GLU A 84 -5.71 -0.30 -12.47
CA GLU A 84 -6.40 -0.12 -13.76
C GLU A 84 -6.88 -1.46 -14.31
N VAL A 85 -6.00 -2.48 -14.34
CA VAL A 85 -6.38 -3.82 -14.82
C VAL A 85 -7.40 -4.49 -13.90
N MET A 86 -7.31 -4.27 -12.58
CA MET A 86 -8.33 -4.78 -11.64
C MET A 86 -9.70 -4.16 -11.92
N LYS A 87 -9.76 -2.86 -12.19
CA LYS A 87 -11.01 -2.18 -12.59
C LYS A 87 -11.57 -2.80 -13.87
N ASP A 88 -10.74 -3.04 -14.90
CA ASP A 88 -11.19 -3.72 -16.11
C ASP A 88 -11.74 -5.13 -15.83
N LEU A 89 -11.08 -5.91 -14.97
CA LEU A 89 -11.54 -7.24 -14.54
C LEU A 89 -12.89 -7.20 -13.82
N GLU A 90 -13.13 -6.18 -13.01
CA GLU A 90 -14.39 -6.01 -12.27
C GLU A 90 -15.61 -5.86 -13.19
N PHE A 91 -15.42 -5.28 -14.39
CA PHE A 91 -16.46 -5.13 -15.42
C PHE A 91 -16.46 -6.23 -16.47
N THR A 92 -15.44 -7.09 -16.52
CA THR A 92 -15.34 -8.20 -17.47
C THR A 92 -16.11 -9.43 -16.98
N ASP A 93 -16.85 -10.11 -17.85
CA ASP A 93 -17.50 -11.37 -17.49
C ASP A 93 -16.47 -12.49 -17.22
N THR A 94 -16.64 -13.21 -16.12
CA THR A 94 -15.68 -14.23 -15.65
C THR A 94 -15.64 -15.49 -16.51
N GLY A 95 -16.61 -15.65 -17.43
CA GLY A 95 -16.65 -16.71 -18.43
C GLY A 95 -16.18 -16.28 -19.83
N SER A 96 -15.87 -14.99 -20.04
CA SER A 96 -15.45 -14.50 -21.35
C SER A 96 -14.00 -14.88 -21.67
N GLY A 97 -13.65 -14.89 -22.95
CA GLY A 97 -12.27 -15.10 -23.41
C GLY A 97 -11.30 -13.98 -23.04
N GLU A 98 -11.80 -12.83 -22.57
CA GLU A 98 -11.00 -11.65 -22.20
C GLU A 98 -10.52 -11.69 -20.74
N PHE A 99 -11.24 -12.43 -19.88
CA PHE A 99 -10.98 -12.46 -18.44
C PHE A 99 -9.59 -13.00 -18.09
N ASP A 100 -9.24 -14.17 -18.61
CA ASP A 100 -7.96 -14.81 -18.30
C ASP A 100 -6.74 -14.01 -18.82
N PRO A 101 -6.77 -13.41 -20.04
CA PRO A 101 -5.76 -12.44 -20.47
C PRO A 101 -5.58 -11.26 -19.51
N LEU A 102 -6.66 -10.63 -19.05
CA LEU A 102 -6.59 -9.53 -18.08
C LEU A 102 -6.01 -10.00 -16.74
N LEU A 103 -6.40 -11.19 -16.28
CA LEU A 103 -5.90 -11.76 -15.02
C LEU A 103 -4.39 -12.05 -15.08
N ARG A 104 -3.87 -12.51 -16.22
CA ARG A 104 -2.42 -12.63 -16.45
C ARG A 104 -1.72 -11.27 -16.47
N ARG A 105 -2.35 -10.26 -17.07
CA ARG A 105 -1.81 -8.89 -17.09
C ARG A 105 -1.72 -8.30 -15.68
N LEU A 106 -2.77 -8.48 -14.86
CA LEU A 106 -2.76 -8.09 -13.44
C LEU A 106 -1.59 -8.74 -12.72
N GLN A 107 -1.42 -10.06 -12.86
CA GLN A 107 -0.34 -10.80 -12.21
C GLN A 107 1.05 -10.29 -12.64
N THR A 108 1.21 -9.85 -13.88
CA THR A 108 2.47 -9.25 -14.35
C THR A 108 2.77 -7.92 -13.65
N TRP A 109 1.79 -7.02 -13.54
CA TRP A 109 1.99 -5.76 -12.82
C TRP A 109 2.25 -5.97 -11.34
N LEU A 110 1.49 -6.86 -10.68
CA LEU A 110 1.70 -7.19 -9.27
C LEU A 110 3.09 -7.77 -9.00
N ARG A 111 3.59 -8.67 -9.86
CA ARG A 111 4.96 -9.19 -9.72
C ARG A 111 6.00 -8.08 -9.88
N ARG A 112 5.84 -7.23 -10.89
CA ARG A 112 6.79 -6.14 -11.16
C ARG A 112 6.84 -5.12 -10.01
N HIS A 113 5.67 -4.74 -9.50
CA HIS A 113 5.52 -3.91 -8.32
C HIS A 113 6.21 -4.53 -7.10
N ARG A 114 5.82 -5.76 -6.73
CA ARG A 114 6.44 -6.52 -5.63
C ARG A 114 7.95 -6.59 -5.76
N ASP A 115 8.46 -7.02 -6.91
CA ASP A 115 9.89 -7.26 -7.12
C ASP A 115 10.67 -5.94 -6.97
N HIS A 116 10.09 -4.82 -7.40
CA HIS A 116 10.71 -3.50 -7.22
C HIS A 116 10.69 -3.04 -5.76
N GLU A 117 9.59 -3.24 -5.03
CA GLU A 117 9.52 -2.90 -3.61
C GLU A 117 10.46 -3.75 -2.76
N GLU A 118 10.38 -5.08 -2.89
CA GLU A 118 11.12 -6.04 -2.07
C GLU A 118 12.62 -6.05 -2.40
N ALA A 119 13.03 -5.78 -3.65
CA ALA A 119 14.44 -5.79 -4.03
C ALA A 119 15.11 -4.41 -3.93
N VAL A 120 14.34 -3.32 -3.93
CA VAL A 120 14.90 -1.96 -3.99
C VAL A 120 14.41 -1.09 -2.84
N LEU A 121 13.10 -0.80 -2.78
CA LEU A 121 12.60 0.21 -1.83
C LEU A 121 12.70 -0.22 -0.37
N LEU A 122 12.25 -1.43 -0.03
CA LEU A 122 12.24 -1.91 1.34
C LEU A 122 13.66 -2.10 1.90
N PRO A 123 14.62 -2.69 1.16
CA PRO A 123 16.01 -2.73 1.60
C PRO A 123 16.65 -1.36 1.79
N ASP A 124 16.36 -0.40 0.90
CA ASP A 124 16.92 0.95 0.98
C ASP A 124 16.37 1.69 2.21
N LEU A 125 15.06 1.59 2.42
CA LEU A 125 14.38 2.14 3.58
C LEU A 125 14.92 1.53 4.89
N GLY A 126 15.10 0.20 4.93
CA GLY A 126 15.65 -0.50 6.09
C GLY A 126 17.06 -0.07 6.47
N ARG A 127 17.85 0.47 5.53
CA ARG A 127 19.18 1.06 5.82
C ARG A 127 19.11 2.52 6.28
N ALA A 128 18.05 3.23 5.92
CA ALA A 128 17.89 4.66 6.19
C ALA A 128 17.08 4.97 7.47
N VAL A 129 16.29 4.01 7.94
CA VAL A 129 15.34 4.19 9.04
C VAL A 129 15.73 3.31 10.24
N PRO A 130 15.72 3.84 11.48
CA PRO A 130 15.99 3.03 12.67
C PRO A 130 14.96 1.90 12.84
N PRO A 131 15.34 0.72 13.39
CA PRO A 131 14.44 -0.42 13.53
C PRO A 131 13.11 -0.10 14.23
N GLY A 132 13.14 0.68 15.32
CA GLY A 132 11.91 1.06 16.02
C GLY A 132 10.91 1.85 15.17
N ALA A 133 11.38 2.65 14.22
CA ALA A 133 10.51 3.36 13.29
C ALA A 133 10.00 2.45 12.15
N LEU A 134 10.78 1.44 11.73
CA LEU A 134 10.30 0.42 10.80
C LEU A 134 9.19 -0.44 11.42
N ASP A 135 9.31 -0.73 12.72
CA ASP A 135 8.27 -1.45 13.49
C ASP A 135 6.99 -0.62 13.60
N GLU A 136 7.10 0.68 13.94
CA GLU A 136 5.93 1.59 13.98
C GLU A 136 5.23 1.67 12.61
N MET A 137 6.00 1.67 11.53
CA MET A 137 5.45 1.62 10.17
C MET A 137 4.80 0.27 9.85
N GLY A 138 5.31 -0.83 10.41
CA GLY A 138 4.66 -2.15 10.34
C GLY A 138 3.31 -2.15 11.04
N ASP A 139 3.22 -1.57 12.24
CA ASP A 139 1.97 -1.41 12.98
C ASP A 139 0.92 -0.61 12.16
N ASP A 140 1.35 0.45 11.46
CA ASP A 140 0.49 1.25 10.59
C ASP A 140 -0.03 0.45 9.37
N VAL A 141 0.82 -0.36 8.73
CA VAL A 141 0.41 -1.26 7.64
C VAL A 141 -0.56 -2.32 8.15
N HIS A 142 -0.27 -2.92 9.30
CA HIS A 142 -1.13 -3.92 9.93
C HIS A 142 -2.53 -3.38 10.24
N ALA A 143 -2.63 -2.11 10.69
CA ALA A 143 -3.92 -1.47 10.90
C ALA A 143 -4.73 -1.34 9.61
N VAL A 144 -4.08 -0.99 8.49
CA VAL A 144 -4.73 -0.97 7.16
C VAL A 144 -5.16 -2.38 6.75
N GLU A 145 -4.33 -3.40 6.98
CA GLU A 145 -4.66 -4.80 6.67
C GLU A 145 -5.89 -5.26 7.45
N ALA A 146 -5.97 -4.94 8.74
CA ALA A 146 -7.10 -5.32 9.60
C ALA A 146 -8.43 -4.74 9.09
N ASP A 147 -8.45 -3.46 8.73
CA ASP A 147 -9.63 -2.81 8.14
C ASP A 147 -9.95 -3.37 6.74
N THR A 148 -8.93 -3.70 5.97
CA THR A 148 -9.04 -4.37 4.66
C THR A 148 -9.68 -5.74 4.81
N ALA A 149 -9.28 -6.54 5.80
CA ALA A 149 -9.84 -7.85 6.09
C ALA A 149 -11.33 -7.76 6.45
N ALA A 150 -11.71 -6.77 7.27
CA ALA A 150 -13.11 -6.53 7.60
C ALA A 150 -13.96 -6.19 6.36
N LEU A 151 -13.44 -5.36 5.44
CA LEU A 151 -14.12 -5.03 4.19
C LEU A 151 -14.22 -6.22 3.23
N ARG A 152 -13.19 -7.08 3.14
CA ARG A 152 -13.17 -8.26 2.26
C ARG A 152 -14.33 -9.21 2.50
N GLU A 153 -14.72 -9.40 3.75
CA GLU A 153 -15.86 -10.27 4.08
C GLU A 153 -17.21 -9.63 3.72
N ALA A 154 -17.33 -8.30 3.84
CA ALA A 154 -18.54 -7.58 3.48
C ALA A 154 -18.82 -7.57 1.96
N VAL A 155 -17.79 -7.53 1.12
CA VAL A 155 -17.96 -7.35 -0.34
C VAL A 155 -18.27 -8.64 -1.11
N ALA A 156 -18.08 -9.82 -0.52
CA ALA A 156 -18.17 -11.09 -1.26
C ALA A 156 -19.53 -11.30 -1.97
N HIS A 157 -20.61 -10.75 -1.39
CA HIS A 157 -21.98 -10.91 -1.86
C HIS A 157 -22.58 -9.67 -2.53
N THR A 158 -21.82 -8.57 -2.63
CA THR A 158 -22.34 -7.35 -3.28
C THR A 158 -22.64 -7.58 -4.76
N ARG A 159 -23.65 -6.92 -5.32
CA ARG A 159 -23.92 -6.94 -6.77
C ARG A 159 -23.15 -5.88 -7.55
N ARG A 160 -22.51 -4.95 -6.83
CA ARG A 160 -21.74 -3.85 -7.42
C ARG A 160 -20.43 -4.38 -8.03
N PRO A 161 -20.08 -3.95 -9.26
CA PRO A 161 -18.80 -4.30 -9.86
C PRO A 161 -17.65 -3.43 -9.33
N ASP A 162 -17.90 -2.17 -8.98
CA ASP A 162 -16.91 -1.14 -8.58
C ASP A 162 -16.34 -1.33 -7.15
N VAL A 163 -15.92 -2.54 -6.79
CA VAL A 163 -15.46 -2.87 -5.42
C VAL A 163 -14.11 -2.23 -5.12
N MET A 164 -13.14 -2.28 -6.04
CA MET A 164 -11.80 -1.71 -5.87
C MET A 164 -11.86 -0.23 -5.46
N VAL A 165 -12.54 0.59 -6.26
CA VAL A 165 -12.62 2.04 -6.05
C VAL A 165 -13.29 2.36 -4.72
N ARG A 166 -14.38 1.67 -4.38
CA ARG A 166 -15.10 1.89 -3.13
C ARG A 166 -14.30 1.48 -1.91
N ALA A 167 -13.55 0.38 -2.01
CA ALA A 167 -12.67 -0.07 -0.95
C ALA A 167 -11.53 0.92 -0.72
N HIS A 168 -10.87 1.38 -1.80
CA HIS A 168 -9.79 2.36 -1.71
C HIS A 168 -10.26 3.68 -1.08
N THR A 169 -11.44 4.18 -1.49
CA THR A 169 -12.05 5.37 -0.86
C THR A 169 -12.33 5.14 0.62
N ALA A 170 -13.00 4.05 0.97
CA ALA A 170 -13.36 3.76 2.36
C ALA A 170 -12.14 3.57 3.27
N LEU A 171 -11.06 2.96 2.76
CA LEU A 171 -9.81 2.76 3.52
C LEU A 171 -9.02 4.06 3.63
N THR A 172 -8.96 4.87 2.57
CA THR A 172 -8.37 6.22 2.64
C THR A 172 -9.05 7.10 3.68
N GLU A 173 -10.37 7.03 3.82
CA GLU A 173 -11.11 7.78 4.84
C GLU A 173 -10.77 7.34 6.27
N ARG A 174 -10.42 6.06 6.48
CA ARG A 174 -10.03 5.51 7.79
C ARG A 174 -8.56 5.77 8.12
N HIS A 175 -7.70 5.82 7.11
CA HIS A 175 -6.26 6.01 7.24
C HIS A 175 -5.82 7.30 6.54
N PRO A 176 -6.11 8.49 7.11
CA PRO A 176 -5.70 9.75 6.50
C PRO A 176 -4.18 9.87 6.46
N ALA A 177 -3.65 10.57 5.46
CA ALA A 177 -2.22 10.83 5.38
C ALA A 177 -1.71 11.56 6.65
N PRO A 178 -0.49 11.25 7.11
CA PRO A 178 0.12 12.01 8.19
C PRO A 178 0.22 13.49 7.78
N PRO A 179 0.04 14.42 8.74
CA PRO A 179 0.14 15.84 8.44
C PRO A 179 1.50 16.13 7.79
N THR A 180 1.49 16.86 6.67
CA THR A 180 2.72 17.36 6.04
C THR A 180 3.29 18.42 6.95
N ASN A 181 4.13 18.02 7.91
CA ASN A 181 4.82 18.97 8.76
C ASN A 181 5.92 19.61 7.90
N ASP A 182 5.57 20.71 7.22
CA ASP A 182 6.50 21.59 6.54
C ASP A 182 7.53 22.03 7.59
N HIS A 183 8.74 21.48 7.49
CA HIS A 183 9.84 21.83 8.38
C HIS A 183 10.17 23.30 8.16
N ARG A 184 9.53 24.18 8.94
CA ARG A 184 10.03 25.54 9.14
C ARG A 184 11.44 25.40 9.73
N PRO A 185 12.50 25.91 9.07
CA PRO A 185 13.82 25.88 9.66
C PRO A 185 13.79 26.66 10.97
N GLY A 186 14.34 26.05 12.02
CA GLY A 186 14.34 26.57 13.38
C GLY A 186 14.72 28.04 13.41
N ARG A 187 13.85 28.85 14.00
CA ARG A 187 14.16 30.22 14.38
C ARG A 187 15.32 30.15 15.36
N ALA A 188 16.51 30.53 14.91
CA ALA A 188 17.69 30.62 15.76
C ALA A 188 17.34 31.39 17.03
N ALA A 189 17.61 30.80 18.18
CA ALA A 189 17.55 31.50 19.45
C ALA A 189 18.50 32.70 19.37
N ALA A 190 17.96 33.91 19.53
CA ALA A 190 18.77 35.09 19.73
C ALA A 190 19.60 34.90 21.02
N PRO A 191 20.90 35.24 21.02
CA PRO A 191 21.68 35.19 22.24
C PRO A 191 21.12 36.19 23.26
N ALA A 192 21.05 35.76 24.52
CA ALA A 192 20.66 36.59 25.64
C ALA A 192 21.70 37.70 25.85
N ASP A 193 21.28 38.94 25.70
CA ASP A 193 22.03 40.10 26.15
C ASP A 193 22.22 40.01 27.67
N THR A 194 23.45 39.71 28.07
CA THR A 194 23.92 39.89 29.43
C THR A 194 24.53 41.29 29.51
N GLU A 195 23.72 42.31 29.80
CA GLU A 195 24.27 43.59 30.22
C GLU A 195 24.47 43.62 31.73
N ALA A 196 25.75 43.70 32.07
CA ALA A 196 26.27 43.88 33.40
C ALA A 196 25.90 45.27 33.95
N ARG A 197 25.36 45.23 35.16
CA ARG A 197 25.22 46.33 36.10
C ARG A 197 26.58 47.03 36.35
N PRO A 198 26.68 48.37 36.37
CA PRO A 198 27.78 49.02 37.07
C PRO A 198 27.38 49.36 38.51
N ALA A 199 28.36 49.21 39.40
CA ALA A 199 28.34 49.68 40.76
C ALA A 199 29.04 51.05 40.85
N ARG A 200 28.53 51.87 41.78
CA ARG A 200 28.99 53.19 42.27
C ARG A 200 28.58 54.41 41.45
#